data_AF-Q6MIA4-F1
#
_entry.id   AF-Q6MIA4-F1
#
_cell.length_a   1.000
_cell.length_b   1.000
_cell.length_c   1.000
_cell.angle_alpha   90.00
_cell.angle_beta   90.00
_cell.angle_gamma   90.00
#
_symmetry.space_group_name_H-M   'P 1'
#
loop_
_entity.id
_entity.type
_entity.pdbx_description
1 polymer ?
#
loop_
_entity_poly.entity_id
_entity_poly.type
_entity_poly.pdbx_seq_one_letter_code
_entity_poly.pdbx_strand_id
1 'polypeptide(L)'
;MLKVGQLLKFVSDLNPQNTPTRLSFFNFLRGFPHPDDVLTPELIEMFFNYCMDYPHWASNKQQLGHEVQFLLENFNSFYQQKFDLNPIRFPQNMQLIEIEHFADLIDAVSSYLKTQCAEGEKFRILPDQNKRAIAIILREDKSLEVRTFDRKFTIRDGLLEPLRKDLVLYYNSDLELSSQHTHKIEVAPYITAQFRVMGDKVTGSLLRGYVFQKLLEMKNEPLQEQTRLLFPIKRLEQFFVDRRTDPYYQDLVSQLERTCALIQQGDSEALKWSSIVLSKAETAVDNVFLGDKLMTLLARDLRHAIAEYNRKNISSSGLSGDILITQQLPEADEECLKITPLKEFDLIN
;
A
#
# COMPACT_ATOMS: atom_id res chain seq x y z
N MET A 1 21.21 -4.75 25.75
CA MET A 1 20.77 -4.02 24.55
C MET A 1 19.34 -3.61 24.78
N LEU A 2 19.02 -2.34 24.55
CA LEU A 2 17.67 -1.83 24.71
C LEU A 2 16.75 -2.38 23.61
N LYS A 3 15.52 -2.67 23.97
CA LYS A 3 14.48 -3.20 23.08
C LYS A 3 13.47 -2.11 22.72
N VAL A 4 12.87 -2.21 21.54
CA VAL A 4 11.82 -1.29 21.09
C VAL A 4 10.66 -1.23 22.08
N GLY A 5 10.26 -2.38 22.65
CA GLY A 5 9.19 -2.48 23.63
C GLY A 5 9.45 -1.65 24.90
N GLN A 6 10.71 -1.43 25.29
CA GLN A 6 11.05 -0.57 26.43
C GLN A 6 10.77 0.90 26.12
N LEU A 7 11.17 1.36 24.94
CA LEU A 7 10.89 2.72 24.49
C LEU A 7 9.40 2.94 24.25
N LEU A 8 8.72 1.97 23.64
CA LEU A 8 7.27 2.03 23.42
C LEU A 8 6.50 2.16 24.74
N LYS A 9 6.87 1.37 25.76
CA LYS A 9 6.27 1.46 27.09
C LYS A 9 6.53 2.83 27.72
N PHE A 10 7.77 3.31 27.66
CA PHE A 10 8.13 4.62 28.19
C PHE A 10 7.30 5.75 27.56
N VAL A 11 7.17 5.77 26.22
CA VAL A 11 6.36 6.78 25.52
C VAL A 11 4.87 6.65 25.87
N SER A 12 4.37 5.42 26.05
CA SER A 12 2.99 5.17 26.49
C SER A 12 2.70 5.76 27.87
N ASP A 13 3.64 5.63 28.81
CA ASP A 13 3.50 6.11 30.18
C ASP A 13 3.49 7.66 30.27
N LEU A 14 4.02 8.35 29.25
CA LEU A 14 4.05 9.82 29.15
C LEU A 14 2.79 10.45 28.54
N ASN A 15 1.72 9.66 28.39
CA ASN A 15 0.47 10.00 27.69
C ASN A 15 0.72 10.52 26.26
N PRO A 16 0.80 9.63 25.25
CA PRO A 16 1.19 10.00 23.90
C PRO A 16 0.21 10.95 23.20
N GLN A 17 -1.03 11.08 23.70
CA GLN A 17 -2.04 11.97 23.12
C GLN A 17 -1.79 13.46 23.39
N ASN A 18 -0.83 13.79 24.27
CA ASN A 18 -0.55 15.17 24.67
C ASN A 18 -0.09 16.05 23.50
N THR A 19 0.65 15.49 22.54
CA THR A 19 1.14 16.23 21.37
C THR A 19 1.06 15.37 20.11
N PRO A 20 0.87 15.98 18.92
CA PRO A 20 0.91 15.24 17.66
C PRO A 20 2.24 14.50 17.45
N THR A 21 3.36 15.05 17.92
CA THR A 21 4.69 14.43 17.82
C THR A 21 4.75 13.11 18.59
N ARG A 22 4.36 13.13 19.87
CA ARG A 22 4.37 11.94 20.73
C ARG A 22 3.43 10.88 20.20
N LEU A 23 2.23 11.29 19.76
CA LEU A 23 1.25 10.38 19.20
C LEU A 23 1.80 9.70 17.94
N SER A 24 2.42 10.46 17.05
CA SER A 24 3.01 9.95 15.81
C SER A 24 4.15 8.98 16.10
N PHE A 25 5.04 9.34 17.03
CA PHE A 25 6.16 8.49 17.42
C PHE A 25 5.69 7.20 18.09
N PHE A 26 4.73 7.29 19.01
CA PHE A 26 4.10 6.14 19.64
C PHE A 26 3.44 5.21 18.62
N ASN A 27 2.61 5.75 17.72
CA ASN A 27 1.93 4.96 16.72
C ASN A 27 2.89 4.29 15.74
N PHE A 28 3.97 4.99 15.35
CA PHE A 28 5.02 4.42 14.51
C PHE A 28 5.73 3.26 15.20
N LEU A 29 6.18 3.45 16.45
CA LEU A 29 6.85 2.40 17.24
C LEU A 29 5.94 1.20 17.53
N ARG A 30 4.63 1.44 17.65
CA ARG A 30 3.63 0.38 17.85
C ARG A 30 3.30 -0.37 16.55
N GLY A 31 3.38 0.31 15.41
CA GLY A 31 2.84 -0.17 14.14
C GLY A 31 3.84 -0.90 13.25
N PHE A 32 5.12 -0.49 13.27
CA PHE A 32 6.14 -1.01 12.35
C PHE A 32 7.14 -1.97 12.99
N PRO A 33 7.97 -1.58 13.98
CA PRO A 33 8.93 -2.51 14.58
C PRO A 33 8.24 -3.52 15.50
N HIS A 34 8.85 -4.69 15.68
CA HIS A 34 8.41 -5.65 16.69
C HIS A 34 8.92 -5.21 18.08
N PRO A 35 8.15 -5.36 19.17
CA PRO A 35 8.60 -4.97 20.51
C PRO A 35 9.91 -5.63 20.97
N ASP A 36 10.17 -6.85 20.49
CA ASP A 36 11.40 -7.60 20.80
C ASP A 36 12.59 -7.24 19.92
N ASP A 37 12.41 -6.36 18.92
CA ASP A 37 13.50 -5.86 18.10
C ASP A 37 14.47 -5.02 18.95
N VAL A 38 15.73 -5.00 18.53
CA VAL A 38 16.73 -4.13 19.16
C VAL A 38 16.40 -2.68 18.80
N LEU A 39 16.44 -1.79 19.79
CA LEU A 39 16.31 -0.36 19.56
C LEU A 39 17.60 0.15 18.92
N THR A 40 17.51 0.66 17.70
CA THR A 40 18.67 1.16 16.95
C THR A 40 18.47 2.61 16.47
N PRO A 41 19.55 3.38 16.24
CA PRO A 41 19.47 4.71 15.65
C PRO A 41 18.71 4.75 14.32
N GLU A 42 18.89 3.72 13.49
CA GLU A 42 18.26 3.59 12.17
C GLU A 42 16.74 3.50 12.26
N LEU A 43 16.19 2.89 13.32
CA LEU A 43 14.75 2.87 13.56
C LEU A 43 14.20 4.30 13.80
N ILE A 44 14.95 5.12 14.54
CA ILE A 44 14.56 6.51 14.82
C ILE A 44 14.70 7.37 13.57
N GLU A 45 15.76 7.19 12.80
CA GLU A 45 15.90 7.86 11.50
C GLU A 45 14.81 7.44 10.53
N MET A 46 14.43 6.16 10.50
CA MET A 46 13.31 5.68 9.69
C MET A 46 12.03 6.41 10.06
N PHE A 47 11.73 6.58 11.36
CA PHE A 47 10.59 7.40 11.80
C PHE A 47 10.66 8.82 11.22
N PHE A 48 11.81 9.49 11.33
CA PHE A 48 11.97 10.84 10.80
C PHE A 48 11.82 10.91 9.28
N ASN A 49 12.40 9.97 8.54
CA ASN A 49 12.29 9.89 7.09
C ASN A 49 10.83 9.74 6.65
N TYR A 50 10.07 8.91 7.36
CA TYR A 50 8.63 8.79 7.14
C TYR A 50 7.90 10.09 7.44
N CYS A 51 8.18 10.73 8.57
CA CYS A 51 7.58 12.02 8.91
C CYS A 51 7.85 13.07 7.83
N MET A 52 9.09 13.20 7.35
CA MET A 52 9.46 14.22 6.35
C MET A 52 8.77 14.03 4.99
N ASP A 53 8.18 12.87 4.73
CA ASP A 53 7.33 12.67 3.56
C ASP A 53 5.97 13.39 3.68
N TYR A 54 5.51 13.68 4.90
CA TYR A 54 4.25 14.39 5.13
C TYR A 54 4.45 15.92 5.16
N PRO A 55 3.64 16.69 4.40
CA PRO A 55 3.72 18.16 4.40
C PRO A 55 3.66 18.79 5.79
N HIS A 56 2.79 18.27 6.67
CA HIS A 56 2.67 18.74 8.05
C HIS A 56 4.01 18.70 8.79
N TRP A 57 4.72 17.57 8.74
CA TRP A 57 5.99 17.41 9.46
C TRP A 57 7.16 18.08 8.76
N ALA A 58 7.17 18.14 7.42
CA ALA A 58 8.17 18.90 6.69
C ALA A 58 8.17 20.38 7.11
N SER A 59 6.99 20.98 7.25
CA SER A 59 6.83 22.37 7.73
C SER A 59 7.15 22.54 9.22
N ASN A 60 6.97 21.50 10.03
CA ASN A 60 7.15 21.53 11.50
C ASN A 60 8.36 20.70 11.98
N LYS A 61 9.37 20.51 11.13
CA LYS A 61 10.48 19.57 11.38
C LYS A 61 11.30 19.89 12.63
N GLN A 62 11.42 21.17 12.98
CA GLN A 62 12.13 21.59 14.21
C GLN A 62 11.41 21.12 15.47
N GLN A 63 10.08 21.29 15.53
CA GLN A 63 9.27 20.83 16.66
C GLN A 63 9.36 19.30 16.80
N LEU A 64 9.18 18.58 15.69
CA LEU A 64 9.29 17.13 15.64
C LEU A 64 10.64 16.64 16.20
N GLY A 65 11.73 17.22 15.69
CA GLY A 65 13.07 16.80 16.05
C GLY A 65 13.41 17.10 17.51
N HIS A 66 13.16 18.32 17.99
CA HIS A 66 13.43 18.70 19.37
C HIS A 66 12.62 17.88 20.37
N GLU A 67 11.33 17.64 20.11
CA GLU A 67 10.49 16.90 21.05
C GLU A 67 10.88 15.43 21.12
N VAL A 68 11.18 14.77 19.99
CA VAL A 68 11.65 13.38 20.00
C VAL A 68 13.04 13.26 20.60
N GLN A 69 13.94 14.21 20.33
CA GLN A 69 15.25 14.27 20.98
C GLN A 69 15.10 14.35 22.51
N PHE A 70 14.28 15.29 23.00
CA PHE A 70 14.00 15.43 24.43
C PHE A 70 13.39 14.16 25.05
N LEU A 71 12.49 13.48 24.33
CA LEU A 71 11.93 12.19 24.79
C LEU A 71 13.02 11.11 24.91
N LEU A 72 13.93 11.02 23.95
CA LEU A 72 15.02 10.03 23.96
C LEU A 72 16.08 10.35 25.03
N GLU A 73 16.39 11.62 25.26
CA GLU A 73 17.26 12.07 26.35
C GLU A 73 16.66 11.73 27.72
N ASN A 74 15.34 11.94 27.89
CA ASN A 74 14.65 11.50 29.10
C ASN A 74 14.62 9.98 29.22
N PHE A 75 14.30 9.24 28.14
CA PHE A 75 14.39 7.78 28.16
C PHE A 75 15.76 7.30 28.64
N ASN A 76 16.84 7.94 28.15
CA ASN A 76 18.19 7.69 28.62
C ASN A 76 18.39 8.00 30.11
N SER A 77 17.73 9.00 30.71
CA SER A 77 17.86 9.26 32.14
C SER A 77 17.20 8.19 33.01
N PHE A 78 16.12 7.54 32.53
CA PHE A 78 15.38 6.50 33.25
C PHE A 78 16.07 5.12 33.28
N TYR A 79 16.83 4.76 32.25
CA TYR A 79 17.47 3.43 32.14
C TYR A 79 18.98 3.46 32.41
N GLN A 80 19.51 2.37 32.99
CA GLN A 80 20.95 2.22 33.24
C GLN A 80 21.75 2.08 31.94
N GLN A 81 21.25 1.25 31.00
CA GLN A 81 21.79 1.17 29.64
C GLN A 81 21.35 2.42 28.87
N LYS A 82 22.29 3.09 28.20
CA LYS A 82 22.01 4.27 27.39
C LYS A 82 21.88 3.89 25.92
N PHE A 83 20.92 4.52 25.26
CA PHE A 83 20.75 4.52 23.82
C PHE A 83 21.61 5.65 23.22
N ASP A 84 22.49 5.33 22.28
CA ASP A 84 23.36 6.33 21.66
C ASP A 84 22.56 7.19 20.67
N LEU A 85 22.57 8.51 20.89
CA LEU A 85 21.85 9.47 20.06
C LEU A 85 22.75 10.11 18.99
N ASN A 86 24.08 9.99 19.11
CA ASN A 86 25.02 10.64 18.21
C ASN A 86 24.87 10.21 16.73
N PRO A 87 24.56 8.94 16.42
CA PRO A 87 24.39 8.51 15.03
C PRO A 87 23.08 9.01 14.41
N ILE A 88 22.14 9.53 15.20
CA ILE A 88 20.81 9.91 14.71
C ILE A 88 20.86 11.29 14.06
N ARG A 89 20.54 11.34 12.77
CA ARG A 89 20.30 12.60 12.09
C ARG A 89 18.87 13.09 12.37
N PHE A 90 18.76 14.11 13.21
CA PHE A 90 17.48 14.72 13.51
C PHE A 90 16.92 15.60 12.36
N PRO A 91 15.58 15.73 12.22
CA PRO A 91 14.92 16.42 11.11
C PRO A 91 15.36 17.87 10.89
N GLN A 92 15.69 18.61 11.96
CA GLN A 92 16.18 19.99 11.86
C GLN A 92 17.51 20.09 11.07
N ASN A 93 18.29 19.00 11.05
CA ASN A 93 19.57 18.90 10.34
C ASN A 93 19.43 18.16 8.99
N MET A 94 18.20 17.82 8.58
CA MET A 94 17.93 17.21 7.28
C MET A 94 17.72 18.29 6.22
N GLN A 95 18.41 18.11 5.10
CA GLN A 95 18.16 18.85 3.87
C GLN A 95 17.28 18.00 2.97
N LEU A 96 16.04 18.43 2.77
CA LEU A 96 15.09 17.75 1.89
C LEU A 96 15.17 18.37 0.51
N ILE A 97 15.24 17.51 -0.51
CA ILE A 97 15.26 17.89 -1.92
C ILE A 97 14.13 17.14 -2.60
N GLU A 98 13.26 17.86 -3.31
CA GLU A 98 12.22 17.25 -4.13
C GLU A 98 12.62 17.37 -5.60
N ILE A 99 12.74 16.23 -6.27
CA ILE A 99 13.10 16.17 -7.70
C ILE A 99 11.83 16.37 -8.54
N GLU A 100 11.78 17.48 -9.26
CA GLU A 100 10.59 17.87 -10.04
C GLU A 100 10.47 17.08 -11.35
N HIS A 101 11.58 16.96 -12.09
CA HIS A 101 11.65 16.28 -13.37
C HIS A 101 11.87 14.78 -13.20
N PHE A 102 11.05 14.00 -13.91
CA PHE A 102 11.09 12.55 -13.76
C PHE A 102 12.38 11.92 -14.32
N ALA A 103 12.99 12.49 -15.35
CA ALA A 103 14.28 12.03 -15.86
C ALA A 103 15.38 12.11 -14.79
N ASP A 104 15.46 13.25 -14.10
CA ASP A 104 16.41 13.46 -13.00
C ASP A 104 16.15 12.49 -11.83
N LEU A 105 14.88 12.14 -11.58
CA LEU A 105 14.53 11.14 -10.56
C LEU A 105 15.10 9.76 -10.94
N ILE A 106 14.96 9.35 -12.20
CA ILE A 106 15.52 8.08 -12.69
C ILE A 106 17.04 8.08 -12.54
N ASP A 107 17.71 9.18 -12.88
CA ASP A 107 19.17 9.30 -12.78
C ASP A 107 19.67 9.28 -11.33
N ALA A 108 18.95 9.97 -10.43
CA ALA A 108 19.24 9.96 -8.99
C ALA A 108 19.06 8.57 -8.39
N VAL A 109 17.94 7.88 -8.68
CA VAL A 109 17.70 6.51 -8.23
C VAL A 109 18.73 5.55 -8.82
N SER A 110 19.06 5.67 -10.10
CA SER A 110 20.08 4.84 -10.77
C SER A 110 21.45 5.00 -10.12
N SER A 111 21.85 6.24 -9.82
CA SER A 111 23.12 6.54 -9.14
C SER A 111 23.14 5.97 -7.73
N TYR A 112 22.03 6.11 -6.98
CA TYR A 112 21.88 5.51 -5.66
C TYR A 112 22.00 3.97 -5.72
N LEU A 113 21.24 3.31 -6.60
CA LEU A 113 21.23 1.84 -6.72
C LEU A 113 22.59 1.27 -7.14
N LYS A 114 23.37 1.97 -7.98
CA LYS A 114 24.74 1.55 -8.32
C LYS A 114 25.67 1.45 -7.11
N THR A 115 25.40 2.21 -6.03
CA THR A 115 26.18 2.10 -4.79
C THR A 115 25.71 0.97 -3.88
N GLN A 116 24.49 0.47 -4.09
CA GLN A 116 23.86 -0.56 -3.25
C GLN A 116 23.88 -1.95 -3.87
N CYS A 117 23.95 -2.05 -5.21
CA CYS A 117 23.96 -3.32 -5.92
C CYS A 117 25.36 -3.91 -5.97
N ALA A 118 25.47 -5.20 -5.68
CA ALA A 118 26.72 -5.96 -5.78
C ALA A 118 27.09 -6.25 -7.25
N GLU A 119 28.34 -6.66 -7.46
CA GLU A 119 28.82 -7.08 -8.77
C GLU A 119 28.01 -8.30 -9.25
N GLY A 120 27.42 -8.22 -10.46
CA GLY A 120 26.58 -9.28 -11.04
C GLY A 120 25.07 -9.05 -10.89
N GLU A 121 24.64 -8.18 -9.98
CA GLU A 121 23.24 -7.80 -9.85
C GLU A 121 22.80 -6.86 -10.97
N LYS A 122 21.54 -6.97 -11.38
CA LYS A 122 20.97 -6.15 -12.45
C LYS A 122 19.74 -5.45 -11.93
N PHE A 123 19.53 -4.20 -12.35
CA PHE A 123 18.31 -3.49 -12.03
C PHE A 123 17.73 -2.76 -13.23
N ARG A 124 16.41 -2.59 -13.20
CA ARG A 124 15.66 -1.75 -14.15
C ARG A 124 14.81 -0.77 -13.35
N ILE A 125 14.74 0.48 -13.80
CA ILE A 125 13.90 1.51 -13.19
C ILE A 125 12.78 1.86 -14.17
N LEU A 126 11.55 1.98 -13.65
CA LEU A 126 10.34 2.24 -14.41
C LEU A 126 9.51 3.35 -13.74
N PRO A 127 8.73 4.12 -14.50
CA PRO A 127 7.70 4.97 -13.94
C PRO A 127 6.54 4.15 -13.35
N ASP A 128 6.12 4.55 -12.15
CA ASP A 128 4.81 4.22 -11.60
C ASP A 128 3.76 5.23 -12.10
N GLN A 129 2.48 4.84 -12.04
CA GLN A 129 1.34 5.68 -12.39
C GLN A 129 1.28 6.96 -11.54
N ASN A 130 1.81 6.92 -10.32
CA ASN A 130 1.87 8.05 -9.39
C ASN A 130 3.13 8.91 -9.54
N LYS A 131 3.82 8.85 -10.69
CA LYS A 131 5.09 9.57 -10.95
C LYS A 131 6.20 9.28 -9.93
N ARG A 132 6.14 8.09 -9.32
CA ARG A 132 7.21 7.49 -8.50
C ARG A 132 8.10 6.63 -9.39
N ALA A 133 9.29 6.31 -8.92
CA ALA A 133 10.18 5.37 -9.60
C ALA A 133 10.07 3.99 -8.96
N ILE A 134 9.87 2.95 -9.76
CA ILE A 134 9.91 1.55 -9.34
C ILE A 134 11.23 0.98 -9.81
N ALA A 135 12.03 0.43 -8.90
CA ALA A 135 13.22 -0.33 -9.24
C ALA A 135 12.96 -1.82 -9.04
N ILE A 136 13.25 -2.61 -10.06
CA ILE A 136 13.22 -4.07 -10.02
C ILE A 136 14.68 -4.52 -10.05
N ILE A 137 15.15 -5.14 -8.97
CA ILE A 137 16.52 -5.57 -8.76
C ILE A 137 16.55 -7.09 -8.80
N LEU A 138 17.25 -7.66 -9.77
CA LEU A 138 17.51 -9.07 -9.90
C LEU A 138 18.82 -9.41 -9.19
N ARG A 139 18.69 -10.20 -8.12
CA ARG A 139 19.80 -10.73 -7.33
C ARG A 139 20.45 -11.92 -8.05
N GLU A 140 21.64 -12.30 -7.60
CA GLU A 140 22.42 -13.40 -8.19
C GLU A 140 21.70 -14.77 -8.07
N ASP A 141 20.99 -14.98 -6.96
CA ASP A 141 20.17 -16.17 -6.70
C ASP A 141 18.84 -16.19 -7.48
N LYS A 142 18.65 -15.24 -8.38
CA LYS A 142 17.42 -15.01 -9.18
C LYS A 142 16.21 -14.53 -8.37
N SER A 143 16.38 -14.21 -7.09
CA SER A 143 15.34 -13.49 -6.33
C SER A 143 15.19 -12.06 -6.84
N LEU A 144 14.02 -11.46 -6.61
CA LEU A 144 13.76 -10.06 -6.96
C LEU A 144 13.53 -9.22 -5.71
N GLU A 145 14.12 -8.03 -5.72
CA GLU A 145 13.70 -6.92 -4.88
C GLU A 145 12.98 -5.87 -5.72
N VAL A 146 11.77 -5.51 -5.31
CA VAL A 146 10.99 -4.45 -5.95
C VAL A 146 10.87 -3.29 -5.00
N ARG A 147 11.58 -2.20 -5.29
CA ARG A 147 11.62 -0.99 -4.47
C ARG A 147 10.82 0.13 -5.12
N THR A 148 10.14 0.93 -4.30
CA THR A 148 9.46 2.16 -4.76
C THR A 148 10.15 3.38 -4.16
N PHE A 149 10.45 4.37 -5.00
CA PHE A 149 11.09 5.61 -4.62
C PHE A 149 10.21 6.80 -4.97
N ASP A 150 10.02 7.67 -3.99
CA ASP A 150 9.35 8.95 -4.17
C ASP A 150 10.30 10.00 -4.75
N ARG A 151 9.76 11.20 -4.97
CA ARG A 151 10.52 12.36 -5.45
C ARG A 151 11.40 13.01 -4.39
N LYS A 152 11.29 12.59 -3.13
CA LYS A 152 11.98 13.21 -2.00
C LYS A 152 13.29 12.51 -1.67
N PHE A 153 14.35 13.30 -1.59
CA PHE A 153 15.72 12.88 -1.32
C PHE A 153 16.30 13.70 -0.18
N THR A 154 17.40 13.20 0.39
CA THR A 154 18.22 13.87 1.39
C THR A 154 19.69 13.81 0.98
N ILE A 155 20.49 14.76 1.46
CA ILE A 155 21.95 14.72 1.26
C ILE A 155 22.60 14.13 2.50
N ARG A 156 23.24 12.97 2.41
CA ARG A 156 24.00 12.32 3.49
C ARG A 156 25.45 12.09 3.02
N ASP A 157 26.41 12.53 3.81
CA ASP A 157 27.85 12.43 3.51
C ASP A 157 28.21 12.95 2.10
N GLY A 158 27.53 14.02 1.66
CA GLY A 158 27.71 14.62 0.35
C GLY A 158 27.03 13.88 -0.81
N LEU A 159 26.33 12.77 -0.55
CA LEU A 159 25.62 11.98 -1.54
C LEU A 159 24.12 12.20 -1.44
N LEU A 160 23.46 12.21 -2.61
CA LEU A 160 22.00 12.26 -2.70
C LEU A 160 21.42 10.86 -2.48
N GLU A 161 20.53 10.73 -1.50
CA GLU A 161 19.91 9.46 -1.13
C GLU A 161 18.38 9.59 -1.10
N PRO A 162 17.62 8.55 -1.49
CA PRO A 162 16.17 8.55 -1.33
C PRO A 162 15.78 8.73 0.14
N LEU A 163 14.75 9.53 0.41
CA LEU A 163 14.27 9.79 1.77
C LEU A 163 13.77 8.50 2.43
N ARG A 164 12.87 7.77 1.76
CA ARG A 164 12.39 6.45 2.18
C ARG A 164 13.11 5.39 1.37
N LYS A 165 13.82 4.49 2.05
CA LYS A 165 14.64 3.43 1.42
C LYS A 165 14.04 2.03 1.60
N ASP A 166 13.02 1.91 2.44
CA ASP A 166 12.48 0.66 2.96
C ASP A 166 11.10 0.30 2.39
N LEU A 167 10.62 1.03 1.38
CA LEU A 167 9.46 0.62 0.59
C LEU A 167 9.89 -0.46 -0.41
N VAL A 168 9.85 -1.72 0.03
CA VAL A 168 10.36 -2.88 -0.69
C VAL A 168 9.45 -4.10 -0.53
N LEU A 169 9.26 -4.80 -1.65
CA LEU A 169 8.73 -6.16 -1.69
C LEU A 169 9.85 -7.11 -2.12
N TYR A 170 9.91 -8.28 -1.48
CA TYR A 170 10.90 -9.31 -1.77
C TYR A 170 10.22 -10.51 -2.41
N TYR A 171 10.78 -11.03 -3.50
CA TYR A 171 10.27 -12.20 -4.20
C TYR A 171 11.35 -13.26 -4.31
N ASN A 172 10.98 -14.52 -4.20
CA ASN A 172 11.89 -15.65 -4.43
C ASN A 172 12.15 -15.87 -5.94
N SER A 173 12.93 -16.89 -6.29
CA SER A 173 13.23 -17.26 -7.68
C SER A 173 12.00 -17.71 -8.48
N ASP A 174 10.92 -18.11 -7.80
CA ASP A 174 9.64 -18.52 -8.39
C ASP A 174 8.67 -17.33 -8.56
N LEU A 175 9.13 -16.11 -8.27
CA LEU A 175 8.36 -14.86 -8.31
C LEU A 175 7.19 -14.84 -7.32
N GLU A 176 7.29 -15.58 -6.23
CA GLU A 176 6.37 -15.51 -5.10
C GLU A 176 6.94 -14.62 -3.99
N LEU A 177 6.07 -13.95 -3.24
CA LEU A 177 6.50 -13.12 -2.12
C LEU A 177 7.26 -13.95 -1.07
N SER A 178 8.47 -13.50 -0.73
CA SER A 178 9.33 -14.20 0.22
C SER A 178 8.73 -14.22 1.63
N SER A 179 8.66 -15.39 2.25
CA SER A 179 8.24 -15.53 3.66
C SER A 179 9.32 -15.16 4.67
N GLN A 180 10.57 -15.02 4.22
CA GLN A 180 11.72 -14.73 5.07
C GLN A 180 11.88 -13.24 5.36
N HIS A 181 11.20 -12.39 4.59
CA HIS A 181 11.37 -10.95 4.65
C HIS A 181 10.12 -10.25 5.17
N THR A 182 10.32 -9.07 5.74
CA THR A 182 9.25 -8.13 6.02
C THR A 182 9.07 -7.23 4.81
N HIS A 183 7.87 -7.21 4.27
CA HIS A 183 7.47 -6.41 3.12
C HIS A 183 6.90 -5.09 3.57
N LYS A 184 7.10 -4.06 2.75
CA LYS A 184 6.58 -2.74 3.05
C LYS A 184 6.30 -1.97 1.77
N ILE A 185 5.11 -1.40 1.68
CA ILE A 185 4.64 -0.71 0.48
C ILE A 185 3.67 0.39 0.84
N GLU A 186 3.66 1.44 0.04
CA GLU A 186 2.60 2.45 0.09
C GLU A 186 1.43 2.02 -0.80
N VAL A 187 0.31 1.66 -0.16
CA VAL A 187 -0.88 1.11 -0.83
C VAL A 187 -1.82 2.20 -1.38
N ALA A 188 -1.72 3.40 -0.82
CA ALA A 188 -2.42 4.61 -1.24
C ALA A 188 -1.68 5.84 -0.69
N PRO A 189 -1.94 7.06 -1.18
CA PRO A 189 -1.31 8.25 -0.64
C PRO A 189 -1.45 8.31 0.88
N TYR A 190 -0.31 8.43 1.58
CA TYR A 190 -0.26 8.51 3.05
C TYR A 190 -0.77 7.25 3.77
N ILE A 191 -0.81 6.10 3.10
CA ILE A 191 -1.16 4.81 3.72
C ILE A 191 -0.05 3.80 3.40
N THR A 192 0.68 3.39 4.43
CA THR A 192 1.78 2.42 4.31
C THR A 192 1.37 1.11 4.96
N ALA A 193 1.56 0.01 4.24
CA ALA A 193 1.44 -1.34 4.75
C ALA A 193 2.82 -1.89 5.11
N GLN A 194 2.92 -2.60 6.23
CA GLN A 194 4.05 -3.46 6.56
C GLN A 194 3.52 -4.84 6.96
N PHE A 195 4.04 -5.89 6.36
CA PHE A 195 3.49 -7.24 6.52
C PHE A 195 4.54 -8.33 6.27
N ARG A 196 4.25 -9.53 6.75
CA ARG A 196 4.97 -10.77 6.43
C ARG A 196 4.02 -11.75 5.77
N VAL A 197 4.57 -12.57 4.89
CA VAL A 197 3.86 -13.65 4.20
C VAL A 197 4.22 -14.97 4.86
N MET A 198 3.22 -15.78 5.19
CA MET A 198 3.38 -17.13 5.73
C MET A 198 2.49 -18.08 4.93
N GLY A 199 3.04 -18.64 3.84
CA GLY A 199 2.25 -19.38 2.85
C GLY A 199 1.34 -18.43 2.07
N ASP A 200 0.04 -18.73 2.03
CA ASP A 200 -1.01 -17.92 1.39
C ASP A 200 -1.56 -16.80 2.29
N LYS A 201 -1.08 -16.71 3.53
CA LYS A 201 -1.59 -15.80 4.55
C LYS A 201 -0.63 -14.67 4.85
N VAL A 202 -1.19 -13.53 5.22
CA VAL A 202 -0.46 -12.33 5.60
C VAL A 202 -0.73 -11.94 7.04
N THR A 203 0.29 -11.41 7.68
CA THR A 203 0.18 -10.79 9.01
C THR A 203 0.91 -9.46 8.98
N GLY A 204 0.26 -8.39 9.42
CA GLY A 204 0.81 -7.04 9.31
C GLY A 204 -0.18 -5.95 9.69
N SER A 205 0.17 -4.71 9.38
CA SER A 205 -0.71 -3.58 9.61
C SER A 205 -0.59 -2.51 8.53
N LEU A 206 -1.65 -1.71 8.40
CA LEU A 206 -1.67 -0.51 7.59
C LEU A 206 -1.72 0.69 8.53
N LEU A 207 -0.82 1.65 8.35
CA LEU A 207 -0.81 2.92 9.06
C LEU A 207 -1.18 4.04 8.09
N ARG A 208 -1.92 5.04 8.59
CA ARG A 208 -2.44 6.15 7.79
C ARG A 208 -2.08 7.51 8.39
N GLY A 209 -1.75 8.44 7.49
CA GLY A 209 -1.62 9.85 7.77
C GLY A 209 -0.36 10.21 8.56
N TYR A 210 -0.19 11.51 8.79
CA TYR A 210 1.02 12.04 9.43
C TYR A 210 1.17 11.60 10.90
N VAL A 211 0.09 11.11 11.54
CA VAL A 211 0.12 10.53 12.89
C VAL A 211 0.28 9.01 12.92
N PHE A 212 0.48 8.37 11.77
CA PHE A 212 0.61 6.91 11.63
C PHE A 212 -0.52 6.11 12.29
N GLN A 213 -1.75 6.62 12.23
CA GLN A 213 -2.89 5.95 12.85
C GLN A 213 -3.09 4.58 12.21
N LYS A 214 -3.22 3.55 13.05
CA LYS A 214 -3.51 2.19 12.57
C LYS A 214 -4.88 2.16 11.89
N LEU A 215 -4.87 1.85 10.61
CA LEU A 215 -6.05 1.75 9.76
C LEU A 215 -6.61 0.32 9.75
N LEU A 216 -5.74 -0.68 9.62
CA LEU A 216 -6.10 -2.09 9.54
C LEU A 216 -5.01 -2.94 10.20
N GLU A 217 -5.42 -4.01 10.88
CA GLU A 217 -4.53 -5.11 11.27
C GLU A 217 -4.94 -6.34 10.48
N MET A 218 -3.95 -7.05 9.93
CA MET A 218 -4.17 -8.33 9.27
C MET A 218 -3.53 -9.40 10.16
N LYS A 219 -4.31 -10.40 10.58
CA LYS A 219 -3.80 -11.50 11.41
C LYS A 219 -4.06 -12.85 10.75
N ASN A 220 -3.05 -13.35 10.06
CA ASN A 220 -3.09 -14.65 9.40
C ASN A 220 -4.28 -14.75 8.43
N GLU A 221 -4.50 -13.69 7.66
CA GLU A 221 -5.60 -13.56 6.70
C GLU A 221 -5.12 -13.94 5.29
N PRO A 222 -5.94 -14.58 4.45
CA PRO A 222 -5.56 -14.87 3.06
C PRO A 222 -5.26 -13.58 2.29
N LEU A 223 -4.14 -13.53 1.55
CA LEU A 223 -3.78 -12.34 0.76
C LEU A 223 -4.86 -11.97 -0.27
N GLN A 224 -5.55 -12.98 -0.82
CA GLN A 224 -6.62 -12.80 -1.81
C GLN A 224 -7.82 -12.01 -1.27
N GLU A 225 -8.08 -12.07 0.04
CA GLU A 225 -9.17 -11.35 0.69
C GLU A 225 -8.79 -9.90 1.02
N GLN A 226 -7.49 -9.59 1.04
CA GLN A 226 -6.96 -8.28 1.41
C GLN A 226 -6.75 -7.38 0.18
N THR A 227 -7.82 -6.94 -0.46
CA THR A 227 -7.77 -6.13 -1.70
C THR A 227 -6.93 -4.86 -1.58
N ARG A 228 -6.97 -4.19 -0.42
CA ARG A 228 -6.14 -3.00 -0.11
C ARG A 228 -4.64 -3.27 -0.19
N LEU A 229 -4.23 -4.52 -0.04
CA LEU A 229 -2.84 -4.96 -0.12
C LEU A 229 -2.55 -5.67 -1.45
N LEU A 230 -3.44 -6.57 -1.87
CA LEU A 230 -3.32 -7.36 -3.09
C LEU A 230 -3.20 -6.48 -4.33
N PHE A 231 -4.04 -5.44 -4.49
CA PHE A 231 -4.04 -4.65 -5.71
C PHE A 231 -2.74 -3.86 -5.93
N PRO A 232 -2.20 -3.14 -4.93
CA PRO A 232 -0.88 -2.51 -5.06
C PRO A 232 0.23 -3.52 -5.42
N ILE A 233 0.21 -4.72 -4.84
CA ILE A 233 1.18 -5.77 -5.15
C ILE A 233 1.03 -6.23 -6.61
N LYS A 234 -0.19 -6.57 -7.03
CA LYS A 234 -0.46 -7.01 -8.41
C LYS A 234 -0.14 -5.93 -9.45
N ARG A 235 -0.34 -4.66 -9.10
CA ARG A 235 0.08 -3.53 -9.95
C ARG A 235 1.60 -3.46 -10.12
N LEU A 236 2.39 -3.87 -9.13
CA LEU A 236 3.85 -3.96 -9.31
C LEU A 236 4.23 -5.22 -10.10
N GLU A 237 3.58 -6.35 -9.83
CA GLU A 237 3.84 -7.62 -10.51
C GLU A 237 3.65 -7.55 -12.04
N GLN A 238 2.75 -6.69 -12.53
CA GLN A 238 2.54 -6.52 -13.97
C GLN A 238 3.80 -6.19 -14.78
N PHE A 239 4.86 -5.67 -14.13
CA PHE A 239 6.10 -5.29 -14.79
C PHE A 239 7.10 -6.44 -14.98
N PHE A 240 6.91 -7.57 -14.30
CA PHE A 240 7.84 -8.70 -14.30
C PHE A 240 7.21 -10.09 -14.25
N VAL A 241 5.92 -10.21 -13.91
CA VAL A 241 5.15 -11.47 -13.97
C VAL A 241 4.35 -11.51 -15.27
N ASP A 242 4.43 -12.64 -15.99
CA ASP A 242 3.59 -12.86 -17.17
C ASP A 242 2.13 -13.11 -16.73
N ARG A 243 1.18 -12.37 -17.31
CA ARG A 243 -0.27 -12.51 -17.06
C ARG A 243 -0.77 -13.93 -17.35
N ARG A 244 -0.14 -14.65 -18.27
CA ARG A 244 -0.48 -16.04 -18.61
C ARG A 244 -0.20 -17.00 -17.47
N THR A 245 0.76 -16.65 -16.61
CA THR A 245 1.17 -17.46 -15.46
C THR A 245 0.65 -16.91 -14.13
N ASP A 246 0.12 -15.67 -14.09
CA ASP A 246 -0.44 -15.08 -12.88
C ASP A 246 -1.76 -15.78 -12.48
N PRO A 247 -1.79 -16.50 -11.34
CA PRO A 247 -2.98 -17.23 -10.91
C PRO A 247 -4.21 -16.33 -10.69
N TYR A 248 -4.01 -15.10 -10.22
CA TYR A 248 -5.11 -14.17 -9.97
C TYR A 248 -5.75 -13.71 -11.29
N TYR A 249 -4.93 -13.44 -12.31
CA TYR A 249 -5.42 -13.08 -13.64
C TYR A 249 -6.15 -14.27 -14.29
N GLN A 250 -5.55 -15.47 -14.24
CA GLN A 250 -6.14 -16.67 -14.83
C GLN A 250 -7.47 -17.05 -14.18
N ASP A 251 -7.59 -16.92 -12.86
CA ASP A 251 -8.83 -17.16 -12.12
C ASP A 251 -9.95 -16.20 -12.54
N LEU A 252 -9.66 -14.89 -12.63
CA LEU A 252 -10.63 -13.89 -13.09
C LEU A 252 -11.10 -14.15 -14.53
N VAL A 253 -10.17 -14.46 -15.45
CA VAL A 253 -10.51 -14.80 -16.84
C VAL A 253 -11.40 -16.04 -16.88
N SER A 254 -11.01 -17.10 -16.17
CA SER A 254 -11.77 -18.36 -16.10
C SER A 254 -13.17 -18.16 -15.53
N GLN A 255 -13.31 -17.32 -14.48
CA GLN A 255 -14.62 -16.98 -13.92
C GLN A 255 -15.48 -16.22 -14.92
N LEU A 256 -14.94 -15.22 -15.62
CA LEU A 256 -15.67 -14.47 -16.64
C LEU A 256 -16.17 -15.37 -17.77
N GLU A 257 -15.30 -16.22 -18.32
CA GLU A 257 -15.64 -17.15 -19.40
C GLU A 257 -16.71 -18.15 -18.97
N ARG A 258 -16.53 -18.78 -17.80
CA ARG A 258 -17.47 -19.75 -17.25
C ARG A 258 -18.84 -19.12 -16.97
N THR A 259 -18.88 -17.94 -16.36
CA THR A 259 -20.14 -17.25 -16.06
C THR A 259 -20.85 -16.82 -17.34
N CYS A 260 -20.13 -16.33 -18.36
CA CYS A 260 -20.72 -16.04 -19.67
C CYS A 260 -21.37 -17.28 -20.29
N ALA A 261 -20.66 -18.41 -20.31
CA ALA A 261 -21.17 -19.66 -20.88
C ALA A 261 -22.43 -20.15 -20.17
N LEU A 262 -22.49 -20.09 -18.83
CA LEU A 262 -23.65 -20.52 -18.06
C LEU A 262 -24.88 -19.64 -18.29
N ILE A 263 -24.70 -18.31 -18.38
CA ILE A 263 -25.80 -17.38 -18.68
C ILE A 263 -26.35 -17.65 -20.10
N GLN A 264 -25.47 -17.90 -21.07
CA GLN A 264 -25.89 -18.25 -22.43
C GLN A 264 -26.67 -19.57 -22.49
N GLN A 265 -26.36 -20.52 -21.60
CA GLN A 265 -27.08 -21.78 -21.43
C GLN A 265 -28.40 -21.63 -20.66
N GLY A 266 -28.70 -20.45 -20.12
CA GLY A 266 -29.95 -20.16 -19.42
C GLY A 266 -29.93 -20.44 -17.92
N ASP A 267 -28.75 -20.67 -17.32
CA ASP A 267 -28.59 -20.93 -15.89
C ASP A 267 -28.97 -19.69 -15.05
N SER A 268 -30.02 -19.84 -14.24
CA SER A 268 -30.54 -18.76 -13.40
C SER A 268 -29.72 -18.51 -12.14
N GLU A 269 -28.94 -19.49 -11.66
CA GLU A 269 -28.01 -19.30 -10.54
C GLU A 269 -26.78 -18.52 -11.00
N ALA A 270 -26.27 -18.80 -12.20
CA ALA A 270 -25.15 -18.07 -12.78
C ALA A 270 -25.43 -16.55 -12.88
N LEU A 271 -26.68 -16.17 -13.14
CA LEU A 271 -27.09 -14.75 -13.14
C LEU A 271 -26.91 -14.09 -11.77
N LYS A 272 -27.21 -14.78 -10.66
CA LYS A 272 -27.07 -14.22 -9.30
C LYS A 272 -25.63 -13.90 -8.95
N TRP A 273 -24.69 -14.72 -9.41
CA TRP A 273 -23.25 -14.54 -9.17
C TRP A 273 -22.58 -13.64 -10.22
N SER A 274 -23.23 -13.42 -11.36
CA SER A 274 -22.67 -12.66 -12.48
C SER A 274 -22.30 -11.21 -12.13
N SER A 275 -23.10 -10.55 -11.30
CA SER A 275 -22.83 -9.19 -10.82
C SER A 275 -21.55 -9.13 -9.96
N ILE A 276 -21.32 -10.17 -9.15
CA ILE A 276 -20.13 -10.28 -8.30
C ILE A 276 -18.88 -10.48 -9.15
N VAL A 277 -18.93 -11.41 -10.12
CA VAL A 277 -17.81 -11.66 -11.04
C VAL A 277 -17.51 -10.43 -11.89
N LEU A 278 -18.55 -9.78 -12.43
CA LEU A 278 -18.40 -8.56 -13.21
C LEU A 278 -17.77 -7.43 -12.39
N SER A 279 -18.28 -7.18 -11.18
CA SER A 279 -17.73 -6.14 -10.29
C SER A 279 -16.27 -6.40 -9.92
N LYS A 280 -15.90 -7.66 -9.65
CA LYS A 280 -14.50 -8.04 -9.40
C LYS A 280 -13.61 -7.76 -10.62
N ALA A 281 -14.06 -8.15 -11.81
CA ALA A 281 -13.30 -7.94 -13.04
C ALA A 281 -13.14 -6.46 -13.39
N GLU A 282 -14.21 -5.66 -13.31
CA GLU A 282 -14.17 -4.21 -13.54
C GLU A 282 -13.19 -3.54 -12.57
N THR A 283 -13.28 -3.90 -11.28
CA THR A 283 -12.36 -3.38 -10.26
C THR A 283 -10.91 -3.76 -10.58
N ALA A 284 -10.64 -5.00 -11.01
CA ALA A 284 -9.29 -5.44 -11.36
C ALA A 284 -8.74 -4.73 -12.62
N VAL A 285 -9.57 -4.49 -13.64
CA VAL A 285 -9.20 -3.71 -14.83
C VAL A 285 -8.82 -2.29 -14.45
N ASP A 286 -9.61 -1.64 -13.58
CA ASP A 286 -9.42 -0.25 -13.21
C ASP A 286 -8.25 -0.02 -12.25
N ASN A 287 -7.88 -1.03 -11.45
CA ASN A 287 -6.90 -0.87 -10.36
C ASN A 287 -5.59 -1.63 -10.56
N VAL A 288 -5.59 -2.70 -11.34
CA VAL A 288 -4.47 -3.66 -11.47
C VAL A 288 -4.04 -3.78 -12.93
N PHE A 289 -4.93 -4.21 -13.81
CA PHE A 289 -4.63 -4.57 -15.20
C PHE A 289 -5.00 -3.47 -16.19
N LEU A 290 -4.46 -2.26 -15.98
CA LEU A 290 -4.77 -1.10 -16.82
C LEU A 290 -4.51 -1.37 -18.30
N GLY A 291 -5.52 -1.08 -19.13
CA GLY A 291 -5.44 -1.25 -20.58
C GLY A 291 -5.46 -2.70 -21.06
N ASP A 292 -5.80 -3.67 -20.21
CA ASP A 292 -5.95 -5.07 -20.63
C ASP A 292 -7.17 -5.24 -21.55
N LYS A 293 -6.91 -5.53 -22.83
CA LYS A 293 -7.96 -5.66 -23.85
C LYS A 293 -8.82 -6.91 -23.66
N LEU A 294 -8.24 -8.02 -23.18
CA LEU A 294 -8.94 -9.29 -23.06
C LEU A 294 -9.93 -9.24 -21.90
N MET A 295 -9.47 -8.85 -20.72
CA MET A 295 -10.32 -8.72 -19.53
C MET A 295 -11.41 -7.67 -19.74
N THR A 296 -11.08 -6.54 -20.40
CA THR A 296 -12.07 -5.53 -20.79
C THR A 296 -13.13 -6.10 -21.74
N LEU A 297 -12.74 -6.91 -22.72
CA LEU A 297 -13.67 -7.56 -23.65
C LEU A 297 -14.58 -8.55 -22.92
N LEU A 298 -14.02 -9.44 -22.10
CA LEU A 298 -14.78 -10.45 -21.35
C LEU A 298 -15.77 -9.82 -20.35
N ALA A 299 -15.37 -8.75 -19.65
CA ALA A 299 -16.26 -8.00 -18.77
C ALA A 299 -17.41 -7.35 -19.56
N ARG A 300 -17.12 -6.80 -20.74
CA ARG A 300 -18.15 -6.23 -21.63
C ARG A 300 -19.11 -7.31 -22.14
N ASP A 301 -18.60 -8.47 -22.54
CA ASP A 301 -19.40 -9.58 -23.05
C ASP A 301 -20.32 -10.15 -21.97
N LEU A 302 -19.82 -10.27 -20.73
CA LEU A 302 -20.65 -10.64 -19.57
C LEU A 302 -21.77 -9.62 -19.32
N ARG A 303 -21.46 -8.32 -19.39
CA ARG A 303 -22.45 -7.25 -19.25
C ARG A 303 -23.55 -7.35 -20.31
N HIS A 304 -23.18 -7.66 -21.55
CA HIS A 304 -24.13 -7.90 -22.63
C HIS A 304 -24.98 -9.15 -22.39
N ALA A 305 -24.38 -10.26 -21.97
CA ALA A 305 -25.09 -11.51 -21.68
C ALA A 305 -26.15 -11.34 -20.57
N ILE A 306 -25.82 -10.61 -19.50
CA ILE A 306 -26.75 -10.26 -18.42
C ILE A 306 -27.92 -9.43 -18.97
N ALA A 307 -27.64 -8.41 -19.78
CA ALA A 307 -28.66 -7.54 -20.35
C ALA A 307 -29.60 -8.28 -21.30
N GLU A 308 -29.07 -9.19 -22.14
CA GLU A 308 -29.88 -10.00 -23.05
C GLU A 308 -30.78 -11.00 -22.30
N TYR A 309 -30.26 -11.65 -21.26
CA TYR A 309 -31.04 -12.57 -20.43
C TYR A 309 -32.25 -11.85 -19.79
N ASN A 310 -32.02 -10.66 -19.22
CA ASN A 310 -33.08 -9.85 -18.64
C ASN A 310 -34.14 -9.44 -19.69
N ARG A 311 -33.73 -9.06 -20.90
CA ARG A 311 -34.68 -8.74 -21.99
C ARG A 311 -35.52 -9.94 -22.39
N LYS A 312 -34.93 -11.13 -22.52
CA LYS A 312 -35.64 -12.36 -22.89
C LYS A 312 -36.67 -12.76 -21.83
N ASN A 313 -36.35 -12.60 -20.54
CA ASN A 313 -37.28 -12.91 -19.44
C ASN A 313 -38.40 -11.88 -19.26
N ILE A 314 -38.15 -10.60 -19.57
CA ILE A 314 -39.22 -9.59 -19.61
C ILE A 314 -40.14 -9.85 -20.81
N SER A 315 -39.59 -10.28 -21.94
CA SER A 315 -40.37 -10.61 -23.13
C SER A 315 -41.17 -11.92 -23.00
N SER A 316 -40.73 -12.88 -22.18
CA SER A 316 -41.44 -14.14 -21.93
C SER A 316 -42.48 -14.06 -20.81
N SER A 317 -42.39 -13.06 -19.93
CA SER A 317 -43.39 -12.79 -18.87
C SER A 317 -44.52 -11.85 -19.30
N GLY A 318 -44.46 -11.26 -20.50
CA GLY A 318 -45.48 -10.34 -21.04
C GLY A 318 -46.75 -10.98 -21.63
N LEU A 319 -46.99 -12.29 -21.43
CA LEU A 319 -48.15 -13.02 -21.98
C LEU A 319 -48.95 -13.80 -20.93
N SER A 320 -48.91 -13.40 -19.66
CA SER A 320 -49.87 -13.87 -18.66
C SER A 320 -50.36 -12.69 -17.84
N GLY A 321 -51.67 -12.46 -17.93
CA GLY A 321 -52.34 -11.21 -17.57
C GLY A 321 -52.36 -10.87 -16.07
N ASP A 322 -52.62 -9.58 -15.86
CA ASP A 322 -53.16 -8.90 -14.68
C ASP A 322 -53.08 -9.60 -13.32
N ILE A 323 -52.38 -8.95 -12.38
CA ILE A 323 -52.95 -8.51 -11.09
C ILE A 323 -52.05 -7.41 -10.51
N LEU A 324 -52.67 -6.25 -10.25
CA LEU A 324 -52.16 -5.20 -9.37
C LEU A 324 -51.85 -5.77 -7.98
N ILE A 325 -50.59 -5.67 -7.54
CA ILE A 325 -50.25 -5.56 -6.11
C ILE A 325 -49.15 -4.52 -5.95
N THR A 326 -49.56 -3.32 -5.51
CA THR A 326 -48.76 -2.40 -4.73
C THR A 326 -48.17 -3.11 -3.51
N GLN A 327 -46.86 -3.35 -3.49
CA GLN A 327 -46.11 -3.52 -2.26
C GLN A 327 -44.82 -2.72 -2.32
N GLN A 328 -44.76 -1.75 -1.42
CA GLN A 328 -43.61 -0.93 -1.09
C GLN A 328 -42.40 -1.83 -0.79
N LEU A 329 -41.30 -1.59 -1.49
CA LEU A 329 -39.97 -2.03 -1.05
C LEU A 329 -39.46 -1.00 -0.03
N PRO A 330 -38.88 -1.43 1.10
CA PRO A 330 -38.29 -0.52 2.07
C PRO A 330 -37.07 0.17 1.45
N GLU A 331 -37.01 1.49 1.62
CA GLU A 331 -35.78 2.28 1.48
C GLU A 331 -34.70 1.63 2.35
N ALA A 332 -33.73 1.00 1.72
CA ALA A 332 -32.50 0.55 2.36
C ALA A 332 -31.38 1.44 1.83
N ASP A 333 -31.14 2.50 2.59
CA ASP A 333 -29.92 3.31 2.70
C ASP A 333 -28.92 3.21 1.53
N GLU A 334 -29.15 4.05 0.52
CA GLU A 334 -28.06 4.61 -0.29
C GLU A 334 -27.20 5.54 0.60
N GLU A 335 -26.42 4.98 1.52
CA GLU A 335 -25.19 5.64 1.98
C GLU A 335 -24.09 5.40 0.93
N CYS A 336 -24.38 5.90 -0.27
CA CYS A 336 -23.37 6.17 -1.27
C CYS A 336 -22.33 7.09 -0.65
N LEU A 337 -21.13 6.55 -0.48
CA LEU A 337 -19.86 7.08 -0.99
C LEU A 337 -20.02 8.25 -1.99
N LYS A 338 -20.48 9.40 -1.51
CA LYS A 338 -20.25 10.69 -2.13
C LYS A 338 -19.01 11.26 -1.48
N ILE A 339 -17.90 11.13 -2.19
CA ILE A 339 -16.71 11.94 -1.94
C ILE A 339 -17.14 13.38 -2.22
N THR A 340 -17.50 14.10 -1.15
CA THR A 340 -17.74 15.53 -1.22
C THR A 340 -16.41 16.21 -1.55
N PRO A 341 -16.32 17.01 -2.62
CA PRO A 341 -15.17 17.87 -2.83
C PRO A 341 -15.05 18.83 -1.64
N LEU A 342 -13.89 18.87 -1.00
CA LEU A 342 -13.59 19.87 0.02
C LEU A 342 -13.74 21.24 -0.63
N LYS A 343 -14.77 21.98 -0.21
CA LYS A 343 -14.89 23.40 -0.52
C LYS A 343 -13.71 24.13 0.11
N GLU A 344 -13.10 24.98 -0.70
CA GLU A 344 -12.17 26.03 -0.31
C GLU A 344 -12.70 26.73 0.95
N PHE A 345 -11.93 26.67 2.03
CA PHE A 345 -12.13 27.58 3.16
C PHE A 345 -11.38 28.86 2.84
N ASP A 346 -12.16 29.90 2.57
CA ASP A 346 -11.74 31.30 2.59
C ASP A 346 -10.98 31.60 3.88
N LEU A 347 -9.69 31.91 3.72
CA LEU A 347 -8.87 32.58 4.74
C LEU A 347 -9.03 34.09 4.55
N ILE A 348 -10.10 34.67 5.09
CA ILE A 348 -10.21 36.11 5.38
C ILE A 348 -10.97 36.30 6.71
N ASN A 349 -10.20 36.40 7.80
CA ASN A 349 -10.24 37.44 8.85
C ASN A 349 -9.47 37.00 10.08
#